data_AF-A0A662FGK5-F1
#
_entry.id   AF-A0A662FGK5-F1
#
_cell.length_a   1.000
_cell.length_b   1.000
_cell.length_c   1.000
_cell.angle_alpha   90.00
_cell.angle_beta   90.00
_cell.angle_gamma   90.00
#
_symmetry.space_group_name_H-M   'P 1'
#
loop_
_entity.id
_entity.type
_entity.pdbx_description
1 polymer ?
#
loop_
_entity_poly.entity_id
_entity_poly.type
_entity_poly.pdbx_seq_one_letter_code
_entity_poly.pdbx_strand_id
1 'polypeptide(L)' 'MLKRDAIKDKIFTILNSANEPLETKEIAEKLKQKKITTTRTKIFYRLNILRGEGKIKGKFTGPGKGVWIWWRTNAFK' A
#
# COMPACT_ATOMS: atom_id res chain seq x y z
N MET A 1 -17.27 11.83 -12.67
CA MET A 1 -17.18 10.36 -12.59
C MET A 1 -15.74 9.98 -12.28
N LEU A 2 -15.44 9.46 -11.09
CA LEU A 2 -14.07 9.02 -10.74
C LEU A 2 -13.71 7.80 -11.61
N LYS A 3 -12.72 7.95 -12.51
CA LYS A 3 -12.10 6.80 -13.20
C LYS A 3 -11.63 5.82 -12.12
N ARG A 4 -12.04 4.53 -12.21
CA ARG A 4 -11.54 3.48 -11.30
C ARG A 4 -10.03 3.39 -11.44
N ASP A 5 -9.30 3.62 -10.35
CA ASP A 5 -7.86 3.38 -10.30
C ASP A 5 -7.63 1.91 -9.91
N ALA A 6 -7.52 1.05 -10.92
CA ALA A 6 -7.35 -0.39 -10.72
C ALA A 6 -6.11 -0.74 -9.88
N ILE A 7 -5.05 0.08 -9.91
CA ILE A 7 -3.85 -0.15 -9.10
C ILE A 7 -4.16 0.16 -7.63
N LYS A 8 -4.85 1.27 -7.36
CA LYS A 8 -5.29 1.63 -6.00
C LYS A 8 -6.14 0.53 -5.39
N ASP A 9 -7.09 0.00 -6.15
CA ASP A 9 -7.97 -1.08 -5.68
C ASP A 9 -7.18 -2.36 -5.37
N LYS A 10 -6.22 -2.73 -6.22
CA LYS A 10 -5.37 -3.91 -6.00
C LYS A 10 -4.44 -3.75 -4.80
N ILE A 11 -3.88 -2.56 -4.59
CA ILE A 11 -3.10 -2.24 -3.38
C ILE A 11 -3.97 -2.41 -2.13
N PHE A 12 -5.19 -1.88 -2.16
CA PHE A 12 -6.13 -1.99 -1.05
C PHE A 12 -6.48 -3.46 -0.74
N THR A 13 -6.74 -4.27 -1.77
CA THR A 13 -6.95 -5.72 -1.58
C THR A 13 -5.73 -6.41 -0.95
N ILE A 14 -4.51 -6.11 -1.42
CA ILE A 14 -3.28 -6.68 -0.86
C ILE A 14 -3.17 -6.38 0.64
N LEU A 15 -3.42 -5.13 1.05
CA LEU A 15 -3.33 -4.72 2.45
C LEU A 15 -4.44 -5.30 3.34
N ASN A 16 -5.64 -5.50 2.80
CA ASN A 16 -6.73 -6.11 3.57
C ASN A 16 -6.48 -7.61 3.82
N SER A 17 -5.86 -8.30 2.87
CA SER A 17 -5.51 -9.72 2.99
C SER A 17 -4.20 -9.98 3.73
N ALA A 18 -3.42 -8.94 4.06
CA ALA A 18 -2.17 -9.10 4.80
C ALA A 18 -2.43 -9.24 6.31
N ASN A 19 -1.69 -10.11 6.99
CA ASN A 19 -1.77 -10.29 8.45
C ASN A 19 -0.74 -9.45 9.21
N GLU A 20 0.15 -8.78 8.49
CA GLU A 20 1.22 -7.96 9.03
C GLU A 20 1.35 -6.65 8.22
N PRO A 21 1.99 -5.61 8.78
CA PRO A 21 2.31 -4.41 8.01
C PRO A 21 3.27 -4.74 6.87
N LEU A 22 3.01 -4.20 5.68
CA LEU A 22 3.86 -4.39 4.52
C LEU A 22 4.66 -3.13 4.19
N GLU A 23 5.90 -3.30 3.77
CA GLU A 23 6.69 -2.28 3.14
C GLU A 23 6.22 -2.01 1.70
N THR A 24 6.53 -0.81 1.19
CA THR A 24 6.24 -0.46 -0.22
C THR A 24 6.88 -1.45 -1.22
N LYS A 25 8.04 -2.04 -0.89
CA LYS A 25 8.72 -3.02 -1.74
C LYS A 25 7.91 -4.34 -1.85
N GLU A 26 7.37 -4.82 -0.74
CA GLU A 26 6.61 -6.07 -0.68
C GLU A 26 5.27 -5.94 -1.42
N ILE A 27 4.64 -4.76 -1.32
CA ILE A 27 3.44 -4.44 -2.11
C ILE A 27 3.78 -4.45 -3.60
N ALA A 28 4.93 -3.90 -4.00
CA ALA A 28 5.37 -3.90 -5.40
C ALA A 28 5.64 -5.31 -5.92
N GLU A 29 6.26 -6.18 -5.12
CA GLU A 29 6.48 -7.59 -5.47
C GLU A 29 5.16 -8.35 -5.64
N LYS A 30 4.20 -8.16 -4.73
CA LYS A 30 2.86 -8.78 -4.84
C LYS A 30 2.09 -8.27 -6.07
N LEU A 31 2.25 -7.01 -6.46
CA LEU A 31 1.68 -6.49 -7.71
C LEU A 31 2.35 -7.10 -8.94
N LYS A 32 3.68 -7.24 -8.93
CA LYS A 32 4.45 -7.89 -10.00
C LYS A 32 4.02 -9.36 -10.19
N GLN A 33 3.83 -10.11 -9.11
CA GLN A 33 3.31 -11.48 -9.14
C GLN A 33 1.92 -11.57 -9.79
N LYS A 34 1.10 -10.52 -9.64
CA LYS A 34 -0.22 -10.39 -10.29
C LYS A 34 -0.14 -9.84 -11.73
N LYS A 35 1.05 -9.77 -12.33
CA LYS A 35 1.32 -9.21 -13.68
C LYS A 35 0.89 -7.74 -13.82
N ILE A 36 0.91 -6.97 -12.73
CA ILE A 36 0.62 -5.54 -12.73
C ILE A 36 1.93 -4.76 -12.73
N THR A 37 2.25 -4.14 -13.86
CA THR A 37 3.47 -3.31 -14.00
C THR A 37 3.18 -1.87 -13.58
N THR A 38 3.91 -1.39 -12.57
CA THR A 38 3.85 0.01 -12.12
C THR A 38 5.13 0.38 -11.38
N THR A 39 5.39 1.67 -11.20
CA THR A 39 6.60 2.15 -10.50
C THR A 39 6.37 2.26 -9.00
N ARG A 40 7.46 2.14 -8.21
CA ARG A 40 7.40 2.34 -6.74
C ARG A 40 6.83 3.72 -6.38
N THR A 41 7.16 4.76 -7.14
CA THR A 41 6.60 6.12 -6.97
C THR A 41 5.08 6.13 -7.14
N LYS A 42 4.56 5.47 -8.18
CA LYS A 42 3.12 5.35 -8.43
C LYS A 42 2.39 4.54 -7.34
N ILE A 43 3.03 3.51 -6.79
CA ILE A 43 2.50 2.73 -5.66
C ILE A 43 2.44 3.61 -4.41
N PHE A 44 3.55 4.28 -4.09
CA PHE A 44 3.66 5.17 -2.92
C PHE A 44 2.64 6.32 -2.96
N TYR A 45 2.42 6.92 -4.13
CA TYR A 45 1.38 7.93 -4.33
C TYR A 45 -0.02 7.40 -3.97
N ARG A 46 -0.39 6.20 -4.46
CA ARG A 46 -1.69 5.58 -4.20
C ARG A 46 -1.86 5.16 -2.75
N LEU A 47 -0.78 4.71 -2.10
CA LEU A 47 -0.76 4.43 -0.67
C LEU A 47 -1.03 5.69 0.16
N ASN A 48 -0.42 6.82 -0.20
CA ASN A 48 -0.71 8.09 0.45
C ASN A 48 -2.14 8.57 0.22
N ILE A 49 -2.70 8.37 -0.98
CA ILE A 49 -4.13 8.62 -1.23
C ILE A 49 -4.99 7.76 -0.31
N LEU A 50 -4.79 6.43 -0.28
CA LEU A 50 -5.57 5.52 0.56
C LEU A 50 -5.47 5.88 2.06
N ARG A 51 -4.29 6.32 2.49
CA ARG A 51 -4.06 6.80 3.86
C ARG A 51 -4.81 8.10 4.13
N GLY A 52 -4.78 9.06 3.20
CA GLY A 52 -5.53 10.31 3.30
C GLY A 52 -7.05 10.11 3.27
N GLU A 53 -7.52 9.08 2.56
CA GLU A 53 -8.92 8.62 2.55
C GLU A 53 -9.30 7.84 3.85
N GLY A 54 -8.38 7.62 4.78
CA GLY A 54 -8.63 6.86 6.02
C GLY A 54 -8.81 5.34 5.85
N LYS A 55 -8.60 4.82 4.63
CA LYS A 55 -8.80 3.40 4.30
C LYS A 55 -7.69 2.49 4.80
N ILE A 56 -6.49 3.04 4.96
CA ILE A 56 -5.32 2.34 5.48
C ILE A 56 -4.56 3.24 6.45
N LYS A 57 -3.67 2.64 7.23
CA LYS A 57 -2.68 3.33 8.05
C LYS A 57 -1.29 3.14 7.43
N GLY A 58 -0.38 4.05 7.75
CA GLY A 58 1.01 3.95 7.35
C GLY A 58 1.92 4.75 8.26
N LYS A 59 3.16 4.30 8.43
CA LYS A 59 4.17 4.93 9.27
C LYS A 59 5.53 4.84 8.61
N PHE A 60 6.29 5.93 8.69
CA PHE A 60 7.71 5.92 8.37
C PHE A 60 8.49 5.39 9.58
N THR A 61 9.37 4.42 9.34
CA THR A 61 10.12 3.72 10.39
C THR A 61 11.41 4.43 10.83
N GLY A 62 11.62 5.67 10.35
CA GLY A 62 12.71 6.53 10.79
C GLY A 62 14.05 6.29 10.08
N PRO A 63 15.08 7.08 10.43
CA PRO A 63 16.34 7.18 9.67
C PRO A 63 17.19 5.89 9.67
N GLY A 64 16.96 4.95 10.60
CA GLY A 64 17.70 3.69 10.64
C GLY A 64 17.33 2.71 9.52
N LYS A 65 16.02 2.51 9.26
CA LYS A 65 15.55 1.66 8.15
C LYS A 65 15.17 2.45 6.90
N GLY A 66 14.71 3.69 7.05
CA GLY A 66 14.32 4.53 5.93
C GLY A 66 13.11 4.01 5.13
N VAL A 67 12.27 3.15 5.71
CA VAL A 67 11.12 2.53 5.00
C VAL A 67 9.77 2.95 5.55
N TRP A 68 8.78 2.96 4.67
CA TRP A 68 7.36 3.05 5.02
C TRP A 68 6.76 1.68 5.16
N ILE A 69 5.99 1.48 6.23
CA ILE A 69 5.12 0.31 6.44
C ILE A 69 3.65 0.73 6.37
N TRP A 70 2.80 -0.17 5.87
CA TRP A 70 1.39 0.07 5.55
C TRP A 70 0.51 -1.08 6.02
N TRP A 71 -0.67 -0.79 6.56
CA TRP A 71 -1.59 -1.82 7.06
C TRP A 71 -3.06 -1.36 7.02
N ARG A 72 -4.00 -2.31 7.07
CA ARG A 72 -5.44 -2.01 7.14
C ARG A 72 -5.80 -1.27 8.44
N THR A 73 -6.77 -0.36 8.39
CA THR A 73 -7.11 0.52 9.53
C THR A 73 -7.41 -0.22 10.84
N ASN A 74 -7.95 -1.44 10.75
CA ASN A 74 -8.33 -2.31 11.88
C ASN A 74 -7.40 -3.52 12.07
N ALA A 75 -6.12 -3.44 11.66
CA ALA A 75 -5.22 -4.60 11.70
C ALA A 75 -4.88 -5.09 13.12
N PHE A 76 -4.90 -4.22 14.12
CA PHE A 76 -4.41 -4.49 15.49
C PHE A 76 -5.38 -3.98 16.56
N LYS A 77 -6.68 -4.22 16.35
CA LYS A 77 -7.70 -4.00 17.39
C LYS A 77 -7.84 -5.25 18.23
#